data_AF-A0AAE6XRY3-F1
#
_entry.id   AF-A0AAE6XRY3-F1
#
_cell.length_a   1.000
_cell.length_b   1.000
_cell.length_c   1.000
_cell.angle_alpha   90.00
_cell.angle_beta   90.00
_cell.angle_gamma   90.00
#
_symmetry.space_group_name_H-M   'P 1'
#
loop_
_entity.id
_entity.type
_entity.pdbx_description
1 polymer ?
#
loop_
_entity_poly.entity_id
_entity_poly.type
_entity_poly.pdbx_seq_one_letter_code
_entity_poly.pdbx_strand_id
1 'polypeptide(L)'
;MTDPTPDDAPTAADAHVHRFEEPDTATGAGATGAADQDTADFVADQYARDIAEVSAVEVITTTAVHLMSAAAVKCGLADDPATQTDLAEARKLIISLAGLVTAASPELGDQHARSLRDGLRSLQLAFREASPYPDAIGKGPGEKYTGPVS
;
A
#
# COMPACT_ATOMS: atom_id res chain seq x y z
N MET A 1 -59.69 3.07 -8.71
CA MET A 1 -59.31 1.67 -8.43
C MET A 1 -58.23 1.33 -9.45
N THR A 2 -57.03 1.90 -9.22
CA THR A 2 -55.82 1.18 -8.78
C THR A 2 -55.34 0.24 -9.88
N ASP A 3 -54.56 0.76 -10.82
CA ASP A 3 -53.08 0.81 -10.82
C ASP A 3 -52.49 -0.51 -11.36
N PRO A 4 -51.79 -0.53 -12.51
CA PRO A 4 -51.09 -1.71 -12.99
C PRO A 4 -49.84 -1.98 -12.12
N THR A 5 -49.75 -3.20 -11.57
CA THR A 5 -48.57 -3.69 -10.86
C THR A 5 -47.31 -3.58 -11.75
N PRO A 6 -46.20 -3.03 -11.22
CA PRO A 6 -45.00 -2.77 -12.00
C PRO A 6 -44.15 -4.02 -12.21
N ASP A 7 -43.38 -3.94 -13.29
CA ASP A 7 -42.26 -4.75 -13.72
C ASP A 7 -41.23 -4.91 -12.58
N ASP A 8 -40.97 -6.15 -12.15
CA ASP A 8 -40.05 -6.48 -11.07
C ASP A 8 -38.62 -6.56 -11.66
N ALA A 9 -38.01 -5.38 -11.85
CA ALA A 9 -36.60 -5.28 -12.17
C ALA A 9 -35.78 -5.65 -10.93
N PRO A 10 -34.82 -6.59 -10.99
CA PRO A 10 -33.97 -6.88 -9.86
C PRO A 10 -33.01 -5.71 -9.62
N THR A 11 -33.25 -4.97 -8.53
CA THR A 11 -32.37 -3.93 -8.02
C THR A 11 -31.05 -4.55 -7.55
N ALA A 12 -29.96 -4.16 -8.21
CA ALA A 12 -28.61 -4.37 -7.72
C ALA A 12 -28.37 -3.46 -6.50
N ALA A 13 -27.97 -4.05 -5.37
CA ALA A 13 -27.41 -3.34 -4.24
C ALA A 13 -26.28 -4.18 -3.61
N ASP A 14 -25.07 -3.68 -3.86
CA ASP A 14 -23.83 -3.76 -3.08
C ASP A 14 -23.79 -4.59 -1.78
N ALA A 15 -22.77 -5.46 -1.72
CA ALA A 15 -21.59 -5.23 -0.88
C ALA A 15 -20.59 -6.38 -1.12
N HIS A 16 -19.63 -6.17 -2.02
CA HIS A 16 -18.52 -7.11 -2.19
C HIS A 16 -17.53 -6.92 -1.03
N VAL A 17 -17.89 -7.41 0.16
CA VAL A 17 -16.89 -7.71 1.19
C VAL A 17 -16.06 -8.85 0.63
N HIS A 18 -14.82 -8.58 0.24
CA HIS A 18 -13.87 -9.65 -0.08
C HIS A 18 -13.54 -10.40 1.22
N ARG A 19 -14.42 -11.32 1.60
CA ARG A 19 -14.10 -12.41 2.50
C ARG A 19 -13.18 -13.34 1.71
N PHE A 20 -11.95 -13.51 2.19
CA PHE A 20 -11.04 -14.53 1.69
C PHE A 20 -11.70 -15.89 1.95
N GLU A 21 -12.08 -16.58 0.87
CA GLU A 21 -12.71 -17.90 0.96
C GLU A 21 -11.62 -18.92 1.31
N GLU A 22 -11.75 -19.57 2.47
CA GLU A 22 -10.78 -20.57 2.91
C GLU A 22 -10.84 -21.82 2.02
N PRO A 23 -9.71 -22.42 1.67
CA PRO A 23 -9.71 -23.63 0.85
C PRO A 23 -10.33 -24.78 1.63
N ASP A 24 -11.29 -25.45 1.00
CA ASP A 24 -11.97 -26.65 1.52
C ASP A 24 -10.91 -27.70 1.92
N THR A 25 -10.70 -27.88 3.22
CA THR A 25 -9.70 -28.83 3.75
C THR A 25 -10.25 -30.24 3.64
N ALA A 26 -10.02 -30.87 2.49
CA ALA A 26 -10.22 -32.29 2.31
C ALA A 26 -9.45 -33.06 3.41
N THR A 27 -10.20 -33.80 4.22
CA THR A 27 -9.77 -34.51 5.42
C THR A 27 -8.61 -35.46 5.14
N GLY A 28 -7.44 -35.17 5.72
CA GLY A 28 -6.25 -36.02 5.68
C GLY A 28 -5.38 -35.81 6.91
N ALA A 29 -5.52 -36.72 7.88
CA ALA A 29 -4.79 -36.90 9.14
C ALA A 29 -3.46 -36.14 9.33
N GLY A 30 -3.43 -35.26 10.35
CA GLY A 30 -2.21 -34.68 10.92
C GLY A 30 -2.46 -34.03 12.28
N ALA A 31 -2.50 -34.83 13.36
CA ALA A 31 -2.72 -34.37 14.74
C ALA A 31 -1.58 -33.49 15.32
N THR A 32 -0.59 -33.13 14.50
CA THR A 32 0.52 -32.21 14.83
C THR A 32 0.35 -30.81 14.25
N GLY A 33 -0.71 -30.53 13.47
CA GLY A 33 -0.98 -29.20 12.87
C GLY A 33 -2.05 -28.36 13.55
N ALA A 34 -2.93 -28.96 14.36
CA ALA A 34 -4.09 -28.26 14.94
C ALA A 34 -3.71 -27.19 15.98
N ALA A 35 -2.69 -27.43 16.82
CA ALA A 35 -2.25 -26.46 17.83
C ALA A 35 -1.49 -25.27 17.23
N ASP A 36 -0.86 -25.44 16.07
CA ASP A 36 -0.13 -24.39 15.35
C ASP A 36 -1.12 -23.50 14.57
N GLN A 37 -2.17 -24.10 14.00
CA GLN A 37 -3.30 -23.37 13.37
C GLN A 37 -4.10 -22.55 14.39
N ASP A 38 -4.48 -23.10 15.54
CA ASP A 38 -5.19 -22.35 16.59
C ASP A 38 -4.37 -21.15 17.09
N THR A 39 -3.04 -21.27 17.12
CA THR A 39 -2.14 -20.18 17.52
C THR A 39 -2.01 -19.11 16.42
N ALA A 40 -1.87 -19.52 15.16
CA ALA A 40 -1.80 -18.61 14.03
C ALA A 40 -3.11 -17.81 13.85
N ASP A 41 -4.26 -18.48 13.99
CA ASP A 41 -5.58 -17.85 13.91
C ASP A 41 -5.80 -16.88 15.08
N PHE A 42 -5.42 -17.26 16.30
CA PHE A 42 -5.48 -16.36 17.46
C PHE A 42 -4.63 -15.11 17.25
N VAL A 43 -3.40 -15.26 16.73
CA VAL A 43 -2.49 -14.14 16.45
C VAL A 43 -3.03 -13.26 15.32
N ALA A 44 -3.57 -13.84 14.25
CA ALA A 44 -4.20 -13.09 13.16
C ALA A 44 -5.43 -12.30 13.65
N ASP A 45 -6.28 -12.92 14.48
CA ASP A 45 -7.44 -12.26 15.10
C ASP A 45 -7.03 -11.12 16.04
N GLN A 46 -5.92 -11.28 16.79
CA GLN A 46 -5.37 -10.22 17.62
C GLN A 46 -4.93 -9.03 16.76
N TYR A 47 -4.12 -9.26 15.72
CA TYR A 47 -3.70 -8.20 14.80
C TYR A 47 -4.89 -7.54 14.08
N ALA A 48 -5.94 -8.30 13.77
CA ALA A 48 -7.15 -7.77 13.15
C ALA A 48 -7.97 -6.87 14.09
N ARG A 49 -8.00 -7.17 15.40
CA ARG A 49 -8.60 -6.28 16.40
C ARG A 49 -7.75 -5.05 16.63
N ASP A 50 -6.43 -5.22 16.72
CA ASP A 50 -5.49 -4.12 16.89
C ASP A 50 -5.60 -3.12 15.73
N ILE A 51 -5.66 -3.59 14.47
CA ILE A 51 -5.80 -2.69 13.32
C ILE A 51 -7.18 -2.02 13.25
N ALA A 52 -8.23 -2.64 13.79
CA ALA A 52 -9.56 -2.03 13.85
C ALA A 52 -9.62 -0.81 14.78
N GLU A 53 -8.69 -0.70 15.73
CA GLU A 53 -8.57 0.43 16.64
C GLU A 53 -7.66 1.55 16.08
N VAL A 54 -6.94 1.30 14.98
CA VAL A 54 -6.04 2.28 14.35
C VAL A 54 -6.79 3.19 13.38
N SER A 55 -6.57 4.49 13.47
CA SER A 55 -7.19 5.45 12.56
C SER A 55 -6.68 5.29 11.12
N ALA A 56 -7.53 5.57 10.12
CA ALA A 56 -7.11 5.50 8.71
C ALA A 56 -5.90 6.41 8.40
N VAL A 57 -5.83 7.59 9.01
CA VAL A 57 -4.69 8.53 8.88
C VAL A 57 -3.41 7.88 9.37
N GLU A 58 -3.45 7.16 10.50
CA GLU A 58 -2.30 6.47 11.06
C GLU A 58 -1.88 5.26 10.22
N VAL A 59 -2.83 4.46 9.71
CA VAL A 59 -2.52 3.37 8.77
C VAL A 59 -1.81 3.91 7.54
N ILE A 60 -2.37 4.96 6.90
CA ILE A 60 -1.81 5.55 5.68
C ILE A 60 -0.41 6.12 5.94
N THR A 61 -0.24 6.91 6.99
CA THR A 61 1.05 7.56 7.28
C THR A 61 2.12 6.53 7.65
N THR A 62 1.77 5.49 8.41
CA THR A 62 2.68 4.38 8.74
C THR A 62 3.06 3.58 7.51
N THR A 63 2.10 3.23 6.64
CA THR A 63 2.40 2.58 5.36
C THR A 63 3.30 3.44 4.47
N ALA A 64 3.04 4.76 4.40
CA ALA A 64 3.87 5.68 3.63
C ALA A 64 5.31 5.72 4.15
N VAL A 65 5.52 5.70 5.47
CA VAL A 65 6.85 5.62 6.09
C VAL A 65 7.55 4.32 5.72
N HIS A 66 6.88 3.17 5.79
CA HIS A 66 7.47 1.89 5.36
C HIS A 66 7.88 1.90 3.88
N LEU A 67 7.02 2.44 3.00
CA LEU A 67 7.35 2.60 1.58
C LEU A 67 8.55 3.54 1.38
N MET A 68 8.62 4.65 2.13
CA MET A 68 9.74 5.58 2.07
C MET A 68 11.06 4.93 2.52
N SER A 69 11.06 4.24 3.66
CA SER A 69 12.25 3.55 4.17
C SER A 69 12.71 2.45 3.22
N ALA A 70 11.80 1.64 2.70
CA ALA A 70 12.13 0.61 1.72
C ALA A 70 12.70 1.23 0.43
N ALA A 71 12.08 2.31 -0.09
CA ALA A 71 12.58 3.00 -1.27
C ALA A 71 13.96 3.63 -1.03
N ALA A 72 14.20 4.23 0.14
CA ALA A 72 15.49 4.81 0.49
C ALA A 72 16.62 3.76 0.47
N VAL A 73 16.37 2.60 1.08
CA VAL A 73 17.28 1.45 1.05
C VAL A 73 17.57 1.04 -0.41
N LYS A 74 16.52 0.90 -1.23
CA LYS A 74 16.66 0.49 -2.63
C LYS A 74 17.30 1.54 -3.55
N CYS A 75 17.23 2.82 -3.19
CA CYS A 75 17.97 3.90 -3.85
C CYS A 75 19.44 4.00 -3.40
N GLY A 76 19.89 3.17 -2.46
CA GLY A 76 21.27 3.19 -1.97
C GLY A 76 21.54 4.26 -0.90
N LEU A 77 20.52 4.72 -0.19
CA LEU A 77 20.65 5.70 0.90
C LEU A 77 20.88 5.07 2.29
N ALA A 78 20.94 3.73 2.36
CA ALA A 78 21.13 2.98 3.60
C ALA A 78 22.62 2.62 3.84
N ASP A 79 22.91 1.98 4.97
CA ASP A 79 24.29 1.72 5.44
C ASP A 79 25.06 0.70 4.59
N ASP A 80 24.38 -0.20 3.87
CA ASP A 80 25.00 -1.19 2.98
C ASP A 80 24.48 -1.08 1.53
N PRO A 81 24.81 0.00 0.80
CA PRO A 81 24.31 0.24 -0.55
C PRO A 81 24.84 -0.79 -1.56
N ALA A 82 25.95 -1.48 -1.26
CA ALA A 82 26.55 -2.46 -2.17
C ALA A 82 25.67 -3.72 -2.33
N THR A 83 24.93 -4.11 -1.29
CA THR A 83 24.07 -5.30 -1.33
C THR A 83 22.57 -4.96 -1.41
N GLN A 84 22.19 -3.76 -1.00
CA GLN A 84 20.77 -3.40 -0.82
C GLN A 84 20.17 -2.61 -1.99
N THR A 85 21.00 -1.91 -2.78
CA THR A 85 20.55 -1.08 -3.89
C THR A 85 19.89 -1.92 -4.97
N ASP A 86 18.66 -1.57 -5.33
CA ASP A 86 17.92 -2.16 -6.43
C ASP A 86 16.95 -1.13 -7.01
N LEU A 87 17.36 -0.49 -8.11
CA LEU A 87 16.56 0.57 -8.73
C LEU A 87 15.28 0.04 -9.41
N ALA A 88 15.21 -1.26 -9.73
CA ALA A 88 13.96 -1.81 -10.25
C ALA A 88 12.90 -1.89 -9.14
N GLU A 89 13.30 -2.28 -7.93
CA GLU A 89 12.44 -2.25 -6.74
C GLU A 89 12.14 -0.83 -6.26
N ALA A 90 13.15 0.06 -6.23
CA ALA A 90 12.94 1.46 -5.84
C ALA A 90 11.90 2.15 -6.72
N ARG A 91 11.92 1.90 -8.04
CA ARG A 91 10.94 2.45 -8.99
C ARG A 91 9.51 2.06 -8.61
N LYS A 92 9.26 0.80 -8.26
CA LYS A 92 7.93 0.30 -7.88
C LYS A 92 7.45 0.98 -6.60
N LEU A 93 8.32 1.03 -5.59
CA LEU A 93 8.02 1.63 -4.29
C LEU A 93 7.71 3.13 -4.41
N ILE A 94 8.52 3.89 -5.15
CA ILE A 94 8.31 5.32 -5.37
C ILE A 94 7.03 5.58 -6.17
N ILE A 95 6.71 4.78 -7.19
CA ILE A 95 5.45 4.92 -7.95
C ILE A 95 4.24 4.68 -7.03
N SER A 96 4.29 3.62 -6.22
CA SER A 96 3.21 3.29 -5.26
C SER A 96 3.05 4.38 -4.21
N LEU A 97 4.15 4.87 -3.64
CA LEU A 97 4.14 5.96 -2.67
C LEU A 97 3.60 7.25 -3.29
N ALA A 98 4.00 7.59 -4.52
CA ALA A 98 3.48 8.77 -5.21
C ALA A 98 1.97 8.70 -5.45
N GLY A 99 1.46 7.53 -5.84
CA GLY A 99 0.02 7.30 -5.95
C GLY A 99 -0.69 7.48 -4.61
N LEU A 100 -0.16 6.87 -3.55
CA LEU A 100 -0.70 6.95 -2.19
C LEU A 100 -0.72 8.40 -1.68
N VAL A 101 0.41 9.12 -1.74
CA VAL A 101 0.55 10.49 -1.22
C VAL A 101 -0.34 11.46 -1.98
N THR A 102 -0.43 11.34 -3.30
CA THR A 102 -1.31 12.19 -4.11
C THR A 102 -2.78 11.95 -3.77
N ALA A 103 -3.19 10.69 -3.62
CA ALA A 103 -4.58 10.36 -3.28
C ALA A 103 -4.93 10.73 -1.83
N ALA A 104 -4.04 10.51 -0.88
CA ALA A 104 -4.30 10.72 0.55
C ALA A 104 -4.13 12.18 1.01
N SER A 105 -3.39 13.02 0.28
CA SER A 105 -3.09 14.40 0.70
C SER A 105 -4.29 15.22 1.20
N PRO A 106 -5.49 15.18 0.58
CA PRO A 106 -6.67 15.91 1.06
C PRO A 106 -7.16 15.45 2.45
N GLU A 107 -6.91 14.20 2.81
CA GLU A 107 -7.45 13.56 4.02
C GLU A 107 -6.50 13.64 5.23
N LEU A 108 -5.18 13.85 5.01
CA LEU A 108 -4.16 13.76 6.07
C LEU A 108 -3.90 15.09 6.82
N GLY A 109 -4.47 16.19 6.33
CA GLY A 109 -4.18 17.53 6.81
C GLY A 109 -2.80 18.06 6.39
N ASP A 110 -2.62 19.38 6.46
CA ASP A 110 -1.49 20.09 5.85
C ASP A 110 -0.11 19.62 6.30
N GLN A 111 0.06 19.34 7.60
CA GLN A 111 1.36 19.01 8.19
C GLN A 111 1.86 17.63 7.74
N HIS A 112 1.03 16.58 7.87
CA HIS A 112 1.42 15.24 7.42
C HIS A 112 1.60 15.19 5.91
N ALA A 113 0.67 15.78 5.16
CA ALA A 113 0.72 15.76 3.70
C ALA A 113 1.97 16.49 3.17
N ARG A 114 2.41 17.60 3.80
CA ARG A 114 3.66 18.29 3.44
C ARG A 114 4.87 17.40 3.66
N SER A 115 5.04 16.83 4.86
CA SER A 115 6.18 15.97 5.17
C SER A 115 6.30 14.77 4.23
N LEU A 116 5.18 14.14 3.86
CA LEU A 116 5.16 13.01 2.92
C LEU A 116 5.58 13.44 1.49
N ARG A 117 5.13 14.60 1.02
CA ARG A 117 5.54 15.12 -0.30
C ARG A 117 7.03 15.46 -0.34
N ASP A 118 7.57 16.03 0.74
CA ASP A 118 8.99 16.38 0.82
C ASP A 118 9.87 15.12 0.87
N GLY A 119 9.46 14.10 1.64
CA GLY A 119 10.12 12.78 1.65
C GLY A 119 10.09 12.10 0.28
N LEU A 120 8.92 12.07 -0.38
CA LEU A 120 8.77 11.53 -1.73
C LEU A 120 9.65 12.26 -2.76
N ARG A 121 9.68 13.59 -2.73
CA ARG A 121 10.55 14.40 -3.61
C ARG A 121 12.01 14.04 -3.42
N SER A 122 12.45 13.86 -2.16
CA SER A 122 13.82 13.48 -1.83
C SER A 122 14.19 12.12 -2.43
N LEU A 123 13.27 11.15 -2.36
CA LEU A 123 13.45 9.82 -2.96
C LEU A 123 13.51 9.87 -4.50
N GLN A 124 12.67 10.70 -5.13
CA GLN A 124 12.67 10.88 -6.59
C GLN A 124 13.99 11.48 -7.08
N LEU A 125 14.55 12.45 -6.35
CA LEU A 125 15.86 13.03 -6.65
C LEU A 125 16.98 12.01 -6.44
N ALA A 126 16.98 11.29 -5.32
CA ALA A 126 17.96 10.24 -5.04
C ALA A 126 17.93 9.12 -6.10
N PHE A 127 16.74 8.69 -6.53
CA PHE A 127 16.60 7.73 -7.62
C PHE A 127 17.23 8.24 -8.92
N ARG A 128 16.97 9.50 -9.27
CA ARG A 128 17.51 10.11 -10.48
C ARG A 128 19.03 10.21 -10.42
N GLU A 129 19.60 10.53 -9.26
CA GLU A 129 21.04 10.57 -9.02
C GLU A 129 21.67 9.18 -9.10
N ALA A 130 21.04 8.18 -8.51
CA ALA A 130 21.54 6.80 -8.51
C ALA A 130 21.41 6.10 -9.87
N SER A 131 20.48 6.54 -10.73
CA SER A 131 20.22 5.89 -12.01
C SER A 131 21.34 6.15 -13.03
N PRO A 132 22.00 5.10 -13.57
CA PRO A 132 22.95 5.24 -14.67
C PRO A 132 22.28 5.64 -15.99
N TYR A 133 20.95 5.48 -16.08
CA TYR A 133 20.13 5.87 -17.22
C TYR A 133 18.97 6.73 -16.71
N PRO A 134 19.19 8.03 -16.47
CA PRO A 134 18.16 8.91 -15.93
C PRO A 134 16.95 8.98 -16.87
N ASP A 135 15.76 8.89 -16.29
CA ASP A 135 14.52 9.12 -17.02
C ASP A 135 14.45 10.58 -17.49
N ALA A 136 13.73 10.83 -18.59
CA ALA A 136 13.44 12.20 -19.02
C ALA A 136 12.67 12.97 -17.93
N ILE A 137 12.80 14.30 -17.93
CA ILE A 137 12.07 15.18 -17.01
C ILE A 137 10.55 14.93 -17.10
N GLY A 138 9.90 14.68 -15.96
CA GLY A 138 8.48 14.34 -15.89
C GLY A 138 8.17 12.85 -16.16
N LYS A 139 9.20 12.01 -16.33
CA LYS A 139 9.09 10.56 -16.59
C LYS A 139 9.79 9.71 -15.52
N GLY A 140 10.38 10.34 -14.50
CA GLY A 140 10.92 9.64 -13.35
C GLY A 140 9.84 8.88 -12.56
N PRO A 141 10.25 7.98 -11.65
CA PRO A 141 9.31 7.23 -10.83
C PRO A 141 8.41 8.18 -10.02
N GLY A 142 7.09 7.98 -10.13
CA GLY A 142 6.10 8.80 -9.44
C GLY A 142 5.81 10.18 -10.07
N GLU A 143 6.64 10.68 -10.99
CA GLU A 143 6.47 12.03 -11.58
C GLU A 143 5.18 12.21 -12.38
N LYS A 144 4.55 11.12 -12.83
CA LYS A 144 3.21 11.15 -13.42
C LYS A 144 2.14 11.68 -12.45
N TYR A 145 2.35 11.55 -11.13
CA TYR A 145 1.45 12.01 -10.08
C TYR A 145 1.90 13.34 -9.47
N THR A 146 3.21 13.56 -9.36
CA THR A 146 3.79 14.71 -8.63
C THR A 146 4.22 15.86 -9.53
N GLY A 147 4.32 15.63 -10.84
CA GLY A 147 5.05 16.49 -11.75
C GLY A 147 6.57 16.30 -11.66
N PRO A 148 7.34 17.00 -12.50
CA PRO A 148 8.80 16.91 -12.53
C PRO A 148 9.45 17.36 -11.22
N VAL A 149 10.52 16.67 -10.80
CA VAL A 149 11.36 17.11 -9.68
C VAL A 149 12.70 17.68 -10.15
N SER A 150 13.18 18.71 -9.47
CA SER A 150 14.44 19.40 -9.75
C SER A 150 15.12 19.82 -8.48
#